data_AF-A0A9C8JBL4-F1
#
_entry.id   AF-A0A9C8JBL4-F1
#
_cell.length_a   1.000
_cell.length_b   1.000
_cell.length_c   1.000
_cell.angle_alpha   90.00
_cell.angle_beta   90.00
_cell.angle_gamma   90.00
#
_symmetry.space_group_name_H-M   'P 1'
#
loop_
_entity.id
_entity.type
_entity.pdbx_description
1 polymer ?
#
loop_
_entity_poly.entity_id
_entity_poly.type
_entity_poly.pdbx_seq_one_letter_code
_entity_poly.pdbx_strand_id
1 'polypeptide(L)'
;PILLPIMDLQDQIQISIDDISAGLAAPIQQASQRYGAKIILLAQLTHLADDDVKIDWQSLIDDGVASEQWQSQGNVTTALQAGIDQFTDKVSRDFTQVVTDQEQNTTSTISTLEIANVRDYADYSRAMTYLGRLQYVSDLQMVSMENETLAVTLQIKGDKSVFVRTLAIEHVIAKEGDNADDVMRYRLLP
;
A
#
# COMPACT_ATOMS: atom_id res chain seq x y z
N PRO A 1 -10.77 3.72 3.97
CA PRO A 1 -11.57 4.97 4.04
C PRO A 1 -11.07 5.93 2.96
N ILE A 2 -11.96 6.56 2.18
CA ILE A 2 -11.57 7.50 1.13
C ILE A 2 -11.44 8.89 1.76
N LEU A 3 -10.25 9.50 1.66
CA LEU A 3 -9.97 10.87 2.09
C LEU A 3 -9.83 11.74 0.85
N LEU A 4 -10.73 12.72 0.70
CA LEU A 4 -10.63 13.73 -0.34
C LEU A 4 -9.76 14.89 0.18
N PRO A 5 -8.71 15.31 -0.57
CA PRO A 5 -7.87 16.43 -0.16
C PRO A 5 -8.67 17.73 -0.13
N ILE A 6 -8.30 18.62 0.80
CA ILE A 6 -8.98 19.90 1.03
C ILE A 6 -8.59 20.99 0.01
N MET A 7 -7.63 20.70 -0.89
CA MET A 7 -7.12 21.61 -1.93
C MET A 7 -6.90 23.04 -1.43
N ASP A 8 -6.10 23.19 -0.37
CA ASP A 8 -5.84 24.50 0.21
C ASP A 8 -4.95 25.38 -0.71
N LEU A 9 -4.83 26.66 -0.37
CA LEU A 9 -4.08 27.62 -1.19
C LEU A 9 -2.59 27.25 -1.30
N GLN A 10 -2.03 26.43 -0.40
CA GLN A 10 -0.65 25.93 -0.49
C GLN A 10 -0.54 24.77 -1.49
N ASP A 11 -1.51 23.85 -1.51
CA ASP A 11 -1.59 22.77 -2.50
C ASP A 11 -1.75 23.33 -3.92
N GLN A 12 -2.55 24.39 -4.10
CA GLN A 12 -2.73 25.06 -5.40
C GLN A 12 -1.48 25.82 -5.89
N ILE A 13 -0.60 26.23 -4.98
CA ILE A 13 0.65 26.96 -5.31
C ILE A 13 1.81 25.99 -5.60
N GLN A 14 1.80 24.78 -5.02
CA GLN A 14 2.83 23.77 -5.27
C GLN A 14 2.56 22.88 -6.49
N ILE A 15 1.30 22.76 -6.93
CA ILE A 15 0.94 21.95 -8.09
C ILE A 15 0.74 22.88 -9.29
N SER A 16 1.81 23.09 -10.06
CA SER A 16 1.66 23.76 -11.35
C SER A 16 0.94 22.81 -12.32
N ILE A 17 0.00 23.31 -13.12
CA ILE A 17 -0.77 22.53 -14.09
C ILE A 17 0.15 21.76 -15.06
N ASP A 18 1.37 22.28 -15.29
CA ASP A 18 2.40 21.65 -16.10
C ASP A 18 2.93 20.33 -15.49
N ASP A 19 3.02 20.22 -14.16
CA ASP A 19 3.58 19.03 -13.47
C ASP A 19 2.62 17.83 -13.47
N ILE A 20 1.31 18.09 -13.46
CA ILE A 20 0.28 17.04 -13.59
C ILE A 20 0.34 16.43 -15.00
N SER A 21 0.55 17.26 -16.04
CA SER A 21 0.66 16.79 -17.43
C SER A 21 1.94 16.00 -17.70
N ALA A 22 2.98 16.20 -16.89
CA ALA A 22 4.26 15.54 -16.99
C ALA A 22 4.38 14.24 -16.17
N GLY A 23 3.35 13.89 -15.38
CA GLY A 23 3.34 12.66 -14.55
C GLY A 23 4.41 12.64 -13.46
N LEU A 24 4.87 13.82 -13.01
CA LEU A 24 5.95 13.94 -12.03
C LEU A 24 5.44 13.54 -10.64
N ALA A 25 5.69 12.29 -10.26
CA ALA A 25 5.28 11.70 -8.98
C ALA A 25 5.84 12.45 -7.75
N ALA A 26 7.02 13.05 -7.84
CA ALA A 26 7.73 13.65 -6.71
C ALA A 26 7.01 14.83 -6.01
N PRO A 27 6.55 15.90 -6.70
CA PRO A 27 5.80 16.98 -6.05
C PRO A 27 4.45 16.53 -5.49
N ILE A 28 3.77 15.60 -6.18
CA ILE A 28 2.48 15.04 -5.75
C ILE A 28 2.64 14.19 -4.48
N GLN A 29 3.72 13.42 -4.39
CA GLN A 29 4.06 12.66 -3.18
C GLN A 29 4.32 13.57 -1.99
N GLN A 30 5.08 14.65 -2.20
CA GLN A 30 5.45 15.56 -1.12
C GLN A 30 4.23 16.28 -0.53
N ALA A 31 3.27 16.67 -1.38
CA ALA A 31 1.98 17.19 -0.93
C ALA A 31 1.12 16.10 -0.24
N SER A 32 1.14 14.88 -0.76
CA SER A 32 0.33 13.75 -0.26
C SER A 32 0.86 13.15 1.06
N GLN A 33 2.15 13.29 1.36
CA GLN A 33 2.76 12.85 2.63
C GLN A 33 2.05 13.44 3.86
N ARG A 34 1.54 14.67 3.74
CA ARG A 34 0.77 15.34 4.81
C ARG A 34 -0.53 14.60 5.15
N TYR A 35 -1.08 13.86 4.20
CA TYR A 35 -2.35 13.15 4.34
C TYR A 35 -2.17 11.65 4.68
N GLY A 36 -0.93 11.14 4.75
CA GLY A 36 -0.63 9.75 5.13
C GLY A 36 -1.21 8.69 4.18
N ALA A 37 -1.50 9.06 2.93
CA ALA A 37 -2.13 8.19 1.95
C ALA A 37 -1.10 7.26 1.29
N LYS A 38 -1.29 5.93 1.44
CA LYS A 38 -0.43 4.90 0.85
C LYS A 38 -0.68 4.63 -0.64
N ILE A 39 -1.84 5.10 -1.13
CA ILE A 39 -2.22 5.03 -2.54
C ILE A 39 -2.73 6.41 -2.93
N ILE A 40 -2.13 6.98 -3.98
CA ILE A 40 -2.52 8.27 -4.54
C ILE A 40 -3.17 7.98 -5.91
N LEU A 41 -4.35 8.53 -6.15
CA LEU A 41 -5.04 8.45 -7.43
C LEU A 41 -5.17 9.84 -8.02
N LEU A 42 -4.58 10.04 -9.19
CA LEU A 42 -4.62 11.26 -9.97
C LEU A 42 -5.62 11.08 -11.12
N ALA A 43 -6.37 12.13 -11.41
CA ALA A 43 -7.34 12.18 -12.51
C ALA A 43 -7.18 13.51 -13.24
N GLN A 44 -6.82 13.45 -14.52
CA GLN A 44 -6.76 14.62 -15.39
C GLN A 44 -7.94 14.58 -16.36
N LEU A 45 -8.84 15.54 -16.22
CA LEU A 45 -10.05 15.64 -17.05
C LEU A 45 -9.80 16.54 -18.26
N THR A 46 -10.16 16.06 -19.44
CA THR A 46 -10.15 16.79 -20.71
C THR A 46 -11.55 16.81 -21.30
N HIS A 47 -12.10 18.00 -21.55
CA HIS A 47 -13.38 18.15 -22.22
C HIS A 47 -13.26 17.78 -23.71
N LEU A 48 -14.24 17.02 -24.21
CA LEU A 48 -14.39 16.67 -25.61
C LEU A 48 -15.62 17.37 -26.22
N ALA A 49 -15.88 17.10 -27.50
CA ALA A 49 -17.12 17.51 -28.13
C ALA A 49 -18.33 16.78 -27.51
N ASP A 50 -19.53 17.36 -27.62
CA ASP A 50 -20.81 16.78 -27.17
C ASP A 50 -20.95 16.53 -25.65
N ASP A 51 -20.34 17.37 -24.81
CA ASP A 51 -20.43 17.31 -23.34
C ASP A 51 -19.82 16.04 -22.71
N ASP A 52 -19.06 15.30 -23.52
CA ASP A 52 -18.24 14.18 -23.08
C ASP A 52 -16.91 14.67 -22.51
N VAL A 53 -16.35 13.85 -21.63
CA VAL A 53 -15.03 14.05 -21.06
C VAL A 53 -14.19 12.80 -21.22
N LYS A 54 -12.88 13.00 -21.36
CA LYS A 54 -11.86 11.98 -21.21
C LYS A 54 -11.15 12.22 -19.90
N ILE A 55 -10.95 11.18 -19.10
CA ILE A 55 -10.19 11.25 -17.87
C ILE A 55 -8.97 10.34 -18.01
N ASP A 56 -7.78 10.92 -17.90
CA ASP A 56 -6.52 10.21 -17.78
C ASP A 56 -6.23 9.99 -16.30
N TRP A 57 -6.15 8.72 -15.90
CA TRP A 57 -5.93 8.31 -14.52
C TRP A 57 -4.49 7.86 -14.32
N GLN A 58 -3.94 8.16 -13.16
CA GLN A 58 -2.65 7.62 -12.71
C GLN A 58 -2.75 7.21 -11.25
N SER A 59 -2.48 5.95 -10.94
CA SER A 59 -2.31 5.49 -9.55
C SER A 59 -0.83 5.46 -9.20
N LEU A 60 -0.51 5.86 -7.97
CA LEU A 60 0.80 5.72 -7.34
C LEU A 60 0.62 4.90 -6.07
N ILE A 61 1.27 3.75 -5.99
CA ILE A 61 1.23 2.81 -4.86
C ILE A 61 2.66 2.64 -4.34
N ASP A 62 2.81 2.40 -3.04
CA ASP A 62 4.09 2.09 -2.38
C ASP A 62 5.13 3.20 -2.58
N ASP A 63 4.81 4.39 -2.07
CA ASP A 63 5.64 5.60 -2.24
C ASP A 63 6.05 5.83 -3.72
N GLY A 64 5.09 5.60 -4.63
CA GLY A 64 5.19 5.82 -6.09
C GLY A 64 6.20 4.94 -6.82
N VAL A 65 6.65 3.85 -6.19
CA VAL A 65 7.43 2.81 -6.85
C VAL A 65 6.60 2.07 -7.89
N ALA A 66 5.31 1.86 -7.61
CA ALA A 66 4.36 1.30 -8.56
C ALA A 66 3.46 2.40 -9.10
N SER A 67 3.53 2.63 -10.42
CA SER A 67 2.66 3.57 -11.11
C SER A 67 1.93 2.90 -12.26
N GLU A 68 0.61 3.08 -12.33
CA GLU A 68 -0.19 2.65 -13.48
C GLU A 68 -1.00 3.80 -14.03
N GLN A 69 -1.27 3.74 -15.33
CA GLN A 69 -2.07 4.72 -16.04
C GLN A 69 -3.20 4.03 -16.80
N TRP A 70 -4.39 4.64 -16.81
CA TRP A 70 -5.52 4.19 -17.63
C TRP A 70 -6.42 5.37 -18.00
N GLN A 71 -7.40 5.13 -18.85
CA GLN A 71 -8.28 6.17 -19.36
C GLN A 71 -9.74 5.73 -19.23
N SER A 72 -10.61 6.70 -18.97
CA SER A 72 -12.07 6.54 -19.08
C SER A 72 -12.67 7.67 -19.90
N GLN A 73 -13.82 7.42 -20.52
CA GLN A 73 -14.50 8.38 -21.41
C GLN A 73 -16.02 8.27 -21.30
N GLY A 74 -16.70 9.38 -21.57
CA GLY A 74 -18.14 9.52 -21.65
C GLY A 74 -18.57 10.81 -20.96
N ASN A 75 -19.86 10.95 -20.62
CA ASN A 75 -20.28 12.04 -19.76
C ASN A 75 -19.50 12.00 -18.42
N VAL A 76 -19.28 13.15 -17.78
CA VAL A 76 -18.54 13.30 -16.52
C VAL A 76 -18.84 12.20 -15.51
N THR A 77 -20.12 11.89 -15.29
CA THR A 77 -20.51 10.87 -14.31
C THR A 77 -20.05 9.47 -14.73
N THR A 78 -20.26 9.10 -15.99
CA THR A 78 -19.90 7.80 -16.56
C THR A 78 -18.39 7.62 -16.61
N ALA A 79 -17.66 8.64 -17.06
CA ALA A 79 -16.20 8.61 -17.12
C ALA A 79 -15.60 8.47 -15.71
N LEU A 80 -16.14 9.21 -14.72
CA LEU A 80 -15.67 9.11 -13.34
C LEU A 80 -15.92 7.73 -12.75
N GLN A 81 -17.14 7.21 -12.91
CA GLN A 81 -17.52 5.89 -12.40
C GLN A 81 -16.67 4.79 -13.03
N ALA A 82 -16.51 4.78 -14.36
CA ALA A 82 -15.69 3.78 -15.05
C ALA A 82 -14.23 3.80 -14.58
N GLY A 83 -13.67 4.99 -14.33
CA GLY A 83 -12.31 5.13 -13.81
C GLY A 83 -12.14 4.59 -12.38
N ILE A 84 -13.10 4.88 -11.50
CA ILE A 84 -13.11 4.40 -10.11
C ILE A 84 -13.38 2.89 -10.05
N ASP A 85 -14.29 2.37 -10.87
CA ASP A 85 -14.57 0.93 -10.94
C ASP A 85 -13.33 0.18 -11.39
N GLN A 86 -12.61 0.69 -12.40
CA GLN A 86 -11.35 0.10 -12.84
C GLN A 86 -10.26 0.17 -11.77
N PHE A 87 -10.17 1.26 -11.00
CA PHE A 87 -9.27 1.33 -9.85
C PHE A 87 -9.67 0.32 -8.76
N THR A 88 -10.96 0.19 -8.48
CA THR A 88 -11.51 -0.73 -7.47
C THR A 88 -11.26 -2.18 -7.86
N ASP A 89 -11.44 -2.53 -9.13
CA ASP A 89 -11.12 -3.86 -9.66
C ASP A 89 -9.63 -4.15 -9.55
N LYS A 90 -8.76 -3.16 -9.76
CA LYS A 90 -7.31 -3.33 -9.65
C LYS A 90 -6.85 -3.51 -8.22
N VAL A 91 -7.27 -2.61 -7.32
CA VAL A 91 -7.09 -2.74 -5.88
C VAL A 91 -7.65 -4.08 -5.42
N SER A 92 -8.82 -4.49 -5.91
CA SER A 92 -9.38 -5.81 -5.59
C SER A 92 -8.57 -6.96 -6.20
N ARG A 93 -7.90 -6.84 -7.34
CA ARG A 93 -6.99 -7.91 -7.79
C ARG A 93 -5.75 -7.96 -6.91
N ASP A 94 -5.15 -6.81 -6.62
CA ASP A 94 -3.97 -6.73 -5.77
C ASP A 94 -4.21 -7.13 -4.31
N PHE A 95 -5.44 -6.97 -3.80
CA PHE A 95 -5.81 -7.27 -2.41
C PHE A 95 -6.79 -8.44 -2.23
N THR A 96 -7.51 -8.88 -3.28
CA THR A 96 -8.52 -9.96 -3.24
C THR A 96 -8.10 -11.20 -4.05
N GLN A 97 -7.09 -11.15 -4.93
CA GLN A 97 -6.50 -12.38 -5.52
C GLN A 97 -5.78 -13.26 -4.47
N VAL A 98 -5.72 -12.76 -3.22
CA VAL A 98 -5.42 -13.48 -1.97
C VAL A 98 -6.43 -14.56 -1.60
N VAL A 99 -7.65 -14.51 -2.16
CA VAL A 99 -8.76 -15.39 -1.78
C VAL A 99 -9.42 -16.00 -3.02
N THR A 100 -8.63 -16.54 -3.94
CA THR A 100 -9.16 -17.62 -4.79
C THR A 100 -9.23 -18.90 -3.97
N ASP A 101 -10.36 -19.62 -4.02
CA ASP A 101 -10.63 -20.82 -3.20
C ASP A 101 -9.58 -21.94 -3.27
N GLN A 102 -8.62 -21.87 -4.21
CA GLN A 102 -7.43 -22.75 -4.22
C GLN A 102 -6.37 -22.40 -3.17
N GLU A 103 -6.28 -21.16 -2.70
CA GLU A 103 -5.27 -20.69 -1.74
C GLU A 103 -5.76 -20.66 -0.28
N GLN A 104 -7.07 -20.83 -0.04
CA GLN A 104 -7.60 -20.99 1.33
C GLN A 104 -7.04 -22.23 2.06
N ASN A 105 -6.47 -23.19 1.33
CA ASN A 105 -5.77 -24.36 1.88
C ASN A 105 -4.24 -24.26 1.83
N THR A 106 -3.67 -23.18 1.26
CA THR A 106 -2.22 -22.99 1.22
C THR A 106 -1.79 -22.35 2.53
N THR A 107 -1.13 -23.11 3.40
CA THR A 107 -0.44 -22.56 4.57
C THR A 107 1.02 -22.34 4.18
N SER A 108 1.48 -21.10 4.23
CA SER A 108 2.89 -20.76 4.04
C SER A 108 3.55 -20.54 5.38
N THR A 109 4.74 -21.10 5.56
CA THR A 109 5.56 -20.86 6.76
C THR A 109 6.61 -19.81 6.43
N ILE A 110 6.67 -18.75 7.23
CA ILE A 110 7.76 -17.78 7.19
C ILE A 110 8.74 -18.19 8.29
N SER A 111 9.88 -18.74 7.85
CA SER A 111 10.90 -19.31 8.74
C SER A 111 11.51 -18.24 9.66
N THR A 112 11.85 -17.07 9.09
CA THR A 112 12.50 -15.99 9.84
C THR A 112 12.01 -14.62 9.38
N LEU A 113 11.36 -13.91 10.30
CA LEU A 113 11.00 -12.50 10.20
C LEU A 113 11.76 -11.72 11.28
N GLU A 114 12.67 -10.84 10.87
CA GLU A 114 13.45 -9.99 11.77
C GLU A 114 12.80 -8.60 11.86
N ILE A 115 12.57 -8.09 13.07
CA ILE A 115 12.01 -6.77 13.35
C ILE A 115 13.02 -5.99 14.19
N ALA A 116 13.69 -5.02 13.58
CA ALA A 116 14.61 -4.10 14.24
C ALA A 116 13.87 -3.01 15.04
N ASN A 117 14.60 -2.31 15.92
CA ASN A 117 14.10 -1.27 16.84
C ASN A 117 13.11 -1.77 17.91
N VAL A 118 13.23 -3.01 18.35
CA VAL A 118 12.48 -3.54 19.48
C VAL A 118 13.34 -3.40 20.74
N ARG A 119 13.18 -2.29 21.48
CA ARG A 119 14.09 -1.93 22.58
C ARG A 119 13.60 -2.37 23.94
N ASP A 120 12.29 -2.34 24.14
CA ASP A 120 11.67 -2.66 25.42
C ASP A 120 10.50 -3.63 25.27
N TYR A 121 9.91 -3.98 26.41
CA TYR A 121 8.76 -4.87 26.45
C TYR A 121 7.51 -4.28 25.79
N ALA A 122 7.37 -2.95 25.76
CA ALA A 122 6.24 -2.29 25.12
C ALA A 122 6.34 -2.41 23.59
N ASP A 123 7.53 -2.19 23.03
CA ASP A 123 7.83 -2.40 21.61
C ASP A 123 7.57 -3.85 21.20
N TYR A 124 8.05 -4.79 22.00
CA TYR A 124 7.81 -6.22 21.79
C TYR A 124 6.32 -6.55 21.79
N SER A 125 5.59 -6.11 22.83
CA SER A 125 4.16 -6.34 22.94
C SER A 125 3.40 -5.73 21.77
N ARG A 126 3.84 -4.56 21.29
CA ARG A 126 3.25 -3.88 20.12
C ARG A 126 3.47 -4.67 18.84
N ALA A 127 4.69 -5.13 18.58
CA ALA A 127 5.01 -5.95 17.40
C ALA A 127 4.24 -7.29 17.41
N MET A 128 4.22 -7.97 18.55
CA MET A 128 3.54 -9.27 18.72
C MET A 128 2.02 -9.13 18.59
N THR A 129 1.43 -8.11 19.22
CA THR A 129 -0.01 -7.82 19.12
C THR A 129 -0.39 -7.45 17.69
N TYR A 130 0.45 -6.65 17.01
CA TYR A 130 0.22 -6.28 15.62
C TYR A 130 0.21 -7.50 14.70
N LEU A 131 1.26 -8.32 14.73
CA LEU A 131 1.34 -9.53 13.90
C LEU A 131 0.21 -10.51 14.23
N GLY A 132 -0.13 -10.69 15.50
CA GLY A 132 -1.21 -11.59 15.93
C GLY A 132 -2.62 -11.10 15.57
N ARG A 133 -2.81 -9.81 15.27
CA ARG A 133 -4.10 -9.26 14.80
C ARG A 133 -4.32 -9.43 13.29
N LEU A 134 -3.28 -9.77 12.54
CA LEU A 134 -3.41 -10.02 11.11
C LEU A 134 -4.24 -11.28 10.91
N GLN A 135 -5.38 -11.15 10.24
CA GLN A 135 -6.34 -12.24 10.03
C GLN A 135 -5.76 -13.47 9.32
N TYR A 136 -4.61 -13.31 8.66
CA TYR A 136 -3.90 -14.36 7.93
C TYR A 136 -2.86 -15.08 8.79
N VAL A 137 -2.46 -14.56 9.95
CA VAL A 137 -1.46 -15.19 10.83
C VAL A 137 -2.15 -16.23 11.72
N SER A 138 -1.67 -17.47 11.65
CA SER A 138 -2.25 -18.62 12.36
C SER A 138 -1.41 -19.11 13.53
N ASP A 139 -0.08 -18.98 13.41
CA ASP A 139 0.86 -19.30 14.48
C ASP A 139 1.96 -18.24 14.47
N LEU A 140 2.37 -17.79 15.64
CA LEU A 140 3.37 -16.73 15.80
C LEU A 140 4.23 -17.06 17.02
N GLN A 141 5.53 -17.25 16.78
CA GLN A 141 6.48 -17.67 17.81
C GLN A 141 7.70 -16.77 17.78
N MET A 142 8.12 -16.32 18.96
CA MET A 142 9.42 -15.69 19.13
C MET A 142 10.50 -16.78 19.03
N VAL A 143 11.49 -16.54 18.19
CA VAL A 143 12.70 -17.37 18.08
C VAL A 143 13.80 -16.81 18.98
N SER A 144 14.07 -15.50 18.88
CA SER A 144 15.08 -14.82 19.68
C SER A 144 14.83 -13.31 19.73
N MET A 145 15.51 -12.64 20.66
CA MET A 145 15.58 -11.19 20.72
C MET A 145 17.01 -10.79 21.06
N GLU A 146 17.74 -10.24 20.09
CA GLU A 146 19.15 -9.87 20.22
C GLU A 146 19.39 -8.53 19.55
N ASN A 147 20.25 -7.68 20.13
CA ASN A 147 20.64 -6.39 19.53
C ASN A 147 19.45 -5.53 19.06
N GLU A 148 18.43 -5.36 19.90
CA GLU A 148 17.20 -4.62 19.56
C GLU A 148 16.44 -5.18 18.33
N THR A 149 16.70 -6.44 17.98
CA THR A 149 16.09 -7.14 16.85
C THR A 149 15.32 -8.35 17.36
N LEU A 150 14.02 -8.38 17.06
CA LEU A 150 13.13 -9.48 17.37
C LEU A 150 13.07 -10.42 16.17
N ALA A 151 13.44 -11.68 16.35
CA ALA A 151 13.25 -12.73 15.36
C ALA A 151 12.00 -13.54 15.69
N VAL A 152 11.10 -13.66 14.73
CA VAL A 152 9.88 -14.48 14.85
C VAL A 152 9.73 -15.44 13.68
N THR A 153 9.10 -16.57 13.96
CA THR A 153 8.57 -17.50 12.95
C THR A 153 7.07 -17.38 12.98
N LEU A 154 6.44 -17.40 11.81
CA LEU A 154 4.98 -17.38 11.74
C LEU A 154 4.44 -18.27 10.61
N GLN A 155 3.25 -18.80 10.84
CA GLN A 155 2.46 -19.46 9.81
C GLN A 155 1.37 -18.51 9.32
N ILE A 156 1.27 -18.40 8.00
CA ILE A 156 0.24 -17.60 7.35
C ILE A 156 -0.68 -18.48 6.51
N LYS A 157 -1.96 -18.12 6.47
CA LYS A 157 -2.95 -18.64 5.53
C LYS A 157 -2.87 -17.80 4.26
N GLY A 158 -2.48 -18.42 3.16
CA GLY A 158 -2.25 -17.78 1.87
C GLY A 158 -0.76 -17.65 1.54
N ASP A 159 -0.48 -16.88 0.48
CA ASP A 159 0.86 -16.72 -0.08
C ASP A 159 1.72 -15.69 0.68
N LYS A 160 3.04 -15.91 0.69
CA LYS A 160 4.04 -15.02 1.31
C LYS A 160 3.98 -13.60 0.75
N SER A 161 3.73 -13.43 -0.55
CA SER A 161 3.68 -12.13 -1.22
C SER A 161 2.53 -11.25 -0.72
N VAL A 162 1.40 -11.86 -0.40
CA VAL A 162 0.22 -11.19 0.18
C VAL A 162 0.53 -10.64 1.55
N PHE A 163 1.18 -11.46 2.38
CA PHE A 163 1.59 -11.06 3.71
C PHE A 163 2.51 -9.83 3.64
N VAL A 164 3.54 -9.87 2.79
CA VAL A 164 4.46 -8.74 2.57
C VAL A 164 3.70 -7.47 2.15
N ARG A 165 2.75 -7.58 1.21
CA ARG A 165 1.93 -6.45 0.76
C ARG A 165 1.05 -5.89 1.89
N THR A 166 0.46 -6.75 2.70
CA THR A 166 -0.36 -6.34 3.85
C THR A 166 0.46 -5.57 4.88
N LEU A 167 1.68 -6.03 5.16
CA LEU A 167 2.60 -5.32 6.03
C LEU A 167 2.96 -3.93 5.49
N ALA A 168 3.10 -3.77 4.17
CA ALA A 168 3.36 -2.48 3.53
C ALA A 168 2.20 -1.48 3.67
N ILE A 169 0.96 -1.94 3.89
CA ILE A 169 -0.23 -1.06 4.08
C ILE A 169 -0.35 -0.55 5.51
N GLU A 170 0.20 -1.25 6.50
CA GLU A 170 0.06 -0.85 7.89
C GLU A 170 1.26 -0.01 8.34
N HIS A 171 1.06 0.98 9.21
CA HIS A 171 2.12 1.92 9.65
C HIS A 171 2.87 1.45 10.92
N VAL A 172 2.89 0.15 11.19
CA VAL A 172 3.53 -0.39 12.41
C VAL A 172 4.95 -0.87 12.11
N ILE A 173 5.16 -1.52 10.97
CA ILE A 173 6.48 -2.01 10.55
C ILE A 173 6.78 -1.59 9.11
N ALA A 174 8.04 -1.27 8.82
CA ALA A 174 8.51 -0.90 7.50
C ALA A 174 9.53 -1.93 6.98
N LYS A 175 9.44 -2.28 5.70
CA LYS A 175 10.37 -3.23 5.07
C LYS A 175 11.76 -2.59 4.94
N GLU A 176 12.80 -3.31 5.35
CA GLU A 176 14.19 -2.86 5.29
C GLU A 176 15.00 -3.62 4.23
N GLY A 177 14.57 -4.84 3.87
CA GLY A 177 15.12 -5.60 2.75
C GLY A 177 14.66 -7.06 2.74
N ASP A 178 14.86 -7.73 1.61
CA ASP A 178 14.86 -9.21 1.51
C ASP A 178 16.31 -9.63 1.22
N ASN A 179 16.85 -10.55 2.02
CA ASN A 179 18.07 -11.26 1.64
C ASN A 179 17.68 -12.56 0.91
N ALA A 180 18.62 -13.06 0.09
CA ALA A 180 18.43 -14.25 -0.75
C ALA A 180 18.11 -15.56 0.01
N ASP A 181 18.16 -15.55 1.35
CA ASP A 181 18.05 -16.73 2.23
C ASP A 181 16.72 -16.80 3.02
N ASP A 182 15.59 -16.39 2.42
CA ASP A 182 14.25 -16.48 3.02
C ASP A 182 14.01 -15.62 4.28
N VAL A 183 15.02 -14.86 4.75
CA VAL A 183 14.92 -13.94 5.88
C VAL A 183 14.32 -12.61 5.44
N MET A 184 13.15 -12.28 5.99
CA MET A 184 12.54 -10.98 5.80
C MET A 184 12.98 -10.00 6.89
N ARG A 185 13.39 -8.78 6.51
CA ARG A 185 13.79 -7.74 7.45
C ARG A 185 12.83 -6.56 7.46
N TYR A 186 12.36 -6.24 8.65
CA TYR A 186 11.50 -5.10 8.93
C TYR A 186 12.04 -4.30 10.10
N ARG A 187 11.51 -3.09 10.26
CA ARG A 187 11.81 -2.19 11.35
C ARG A 187 10.51 -1.72 11.99
N LEU A 188 10.45 -1.75 13.32
CA LEU A 188 9.34 -1.16 14.06
C LEU A 188 9.39 0.36 13.91
N LEU A 189 8.27 0.94 13.47
CA LEU A 189 8.07 2.38 13.41
C LEU A 189 7.70 2.90 14.82
N PRO A 190 8.12 4.13 15.20
CA PRO A 190 7.93 4.68 16.54
C PRO A 190 6.45 4.83 16.94
#